data_AF-A0A7J8MAX9-F1
#
_entry.id   AF-A0A7J8MAX9-F1
#
_cell.length_a   1.000
_cell.length_b   1.000
_cell.length_c   1.000
_cell.angle_alpha   90.00
_cell.angle_beta   90.00
_cell.angle_gamma   90.00
#
_symmetry.space_group_name_H-M   'P 1'
#
loop_
_entity.id
_entity.type
_entity.pdbx_description
1 polymer ?
#
loop_
_entity_poly.entity_id
_entity_poly.type
_entity_poly.pdbx_seq_one_letter_code
_entity_poly.pdbx_strand_id
1 'polypeptide(L)'
;ECGSLKTLFPFSIAKDLHQLERLTINRCGLEEIVSKSVEDSDEQEICFAFNQLSFLRLWYLPNLTCFYPGMHRTTWPAFKQLKISGCGRIKIFGHEESEIPHPLFVIEKVMPQLEEVSFSRDDIAMISDGKYEANLFCNIKLLRISGYSDESA
;
A
#
# COMPACT_ATOMS: atom_id res chain seq x y z
N GLU A 1 -5.35 -18.73 -13.48
CA GLU A 1 -4.36 -17.78 -12.91
C GLU A 1 -4.77 -16.36 -13.27
N CYS A 2 -4.63 -15.39 -12.36
CA CYS A 2 -4.88 -13.96 -12.64
C CYS A 2 -3.62 -13.24 -13.17
N GLY A 3 -2.76 -13.95 -13.90
CA GLY A 3 -1.48 -13.42 -14.41
C GLY A 3 -1.65 -12.31 -15.45
N SER A 4 -2.77 -12.31 -16.18
CA SER A 4 -3.11 -11.26 -17.16
C SER A 4 -3.87 -10.07 -16.55
N LEU A 5 -4.30 -10.15 -15.29
CA LEU A 5 -5.04 -9.07 -14.64
C LEU A 5 -4.06 -7.96 -14.24
N LYS A 6 -4.12 -6.82 -14.94
CA LYS A 6 -3.24 -5.67 -14.69
C LYS A 6 -3.76 -4.71 -13.63
N THR A 7 -5.09 -4.55 -13.55
CA THR A 7 -5.77 -3.63 -12.63
C THR A 7 -6.93 -4.34 -11.94
N LEU A 8 -7.24 -3.98 -10.69
CA LEU A 8 -8.34 -4.61 -9.94
C LEU A 8 -9.63 -3.79 -10.01
N PHE A 9 -9.56 -2.51 -9.66
CA PHE A 9 -10.71 -1.62 -9.64
C PHE A 9 -10.57 -0.53 -10.71
N PRO A 10 -11.58 -0.36 -11.58
CA PRO A 10 -11.79 0.91 -12.24
C PRO A 10 -11.99 2.02 -11.20
N PHE A 11 -11.50 3.23 -11.48
CA PHE A 11 -11.71 4.39 -10.61
C PHE A 11 -13.18 4.61 -10.24
N SER A 12 -14.08 4.44 -11.21
CA SER A 12 -15.54 4.58 -11.05
C SER A 12 -16.12 3.67 -9.97
N ILE A 13 -15.49 2.54 -9.66
CA ILE A 13 -15.87 1.66 -8.57
C ILE A 13 -15.13 2.06 -7.30
N ALA A 14 -13.81 2.25 -7.37
CA ALA A 14 -12.97 2.53 -6.21
C ALA A 14 -13.39 3.78 -5.43
N LYS A 15 -13.94 4.79 -6.11
CA LYS A 15 -14.43 6.03 -5.50
C LYS A 15 -15.67 5.86 -4.63
N ASP A 16 -16.38 4.74 -4.71
CA ASP A 16 -17.66 4.51 -4.01
C ASP A 16 -17.62 3.30 -3.06
N LEU A 17 -16.42 2.73 -2.79
CA LEU A 17 -16.23 1.56 -1.91
C LEU A 17 -16.27 1.87 -0.40
N HIS A 18 -17.25 2.66 0.04
CA HIS A 18 -17.36 3.17 1.42
C HIS A 18 -17.46 2.09 2.51
N GLN A 19 -17.97 0.90 2.17
CA GLN A 19 -18.20 -0.21 3.11
C GLN A 19 -17.12 -1.29 3.07
N LEU A 20 -16.08 -1.14 2.23
CA LEU A 20 -15.06 -2.17 2.12
C LEU A 20 -14.16 -2.18 3.36
N GLU A 21 -14.32 -3.18 4.21
CA GLU A 21 -13.53 -3.31 5.45
C GLU A 21 -12.23 -4.10 5.28
N ARG A 22 -12.22 -5.06 4.35
CA ARG A 22 -11.11 -6.01 4.20
C ARG A 22 -10.82 -6.26 2.73
N LEU A 23 -9.60 -5.94 2.31
CA LEU A 23 -9.10 -6.24 0.96
C LEU A 23 -7.96 -7.27 1.05
N THR A 24 -8.07 -8.36 0.31
CA THR A 24 -7.04 -9.39 0.23
C THR A 24 -6.77 -9.75 -1.23
N ILE A 25 -5.52 -9.62 -1.65
CA ILE A 25 -5.07 -9.91 -3.01
C ILE A 25 -3.90 -10.88 -2.91
N ASN A 26 -4.03 -12.05 -3.54
CA ASN A 26 -3.02 -13.10 -3.50
C ASN A 26 -2.67 -13.56 -4.93
N ARG A 27 -1.38 -13.61 -5.28
CA ARG A 27 -0.86 -14.27 -6.48
C ARG A 27 -1.51 -13.81 -7.80
N CYS A 28 -1.55 -12.50 -8.03
CA CYS A 28 -2.03 -11.90 -9.29
C CYS A 28 -0.96 -11.09 -10.01
N GLY A 29 -1.14 -10.93 -11.32
CA GLY A 29 -0.25 -10.17 -12.20
C GLY A 29 -0.45 -8.65 -12.17
N LEU A 30 -1.13 -8.13 -11.13
CA LEU A 30 -1.50 -6.72 -11.01
C LEU A 30 -0.27 -5.83 -11.08
N GLU A 31 -0.39 -4.75 -11.85
CA GLU A 31 0.56 -3.64 -11.92
C GLU A 31 0.10 -2.49 -10.99
N GLU A 32 -1.22 -2.29 -10.89
CA GLU A 32 -1.87 -1.30 -10.04
C GLU A 32 -3.17 -1.84 -9.42
N ILE A 33 -3.60 -1.31 -8.27
CA ILE A 33 -4.85 -1.74 -7.62
C ILE A 33 -6.05 -1.01 -8.22
N VAL A 34 -5.93 0.31 -8.41
CA VAL A 34 -6.96 1.16 -9.02
C VAL A 34 -6.43 1.73 -10.33
N SER A 35 -7.20 1.63 -11.40
CA SER A 35 -6.83 2.21 -12.69
C SER A 35 -7.23 3.68 -12.79
N LYS A 36 -6.41 4.48 -13.47
CA LYS A 36 -6.74 5.86 -13.87
C LYS A 36 -7.93 5.91 -14.82
N SER A 37 -8.85 6.85 -14.63
CA SER A 37 -9.91 7.11 -15.62
C SER A 37 -9.44 8.11 -16.67
N VAL A 38 -10.07 8.10 -17.84
CA VAL A 38 -9.73 8.98 -18.97
C VAL A 38 -10.05 10.45 -18.66
N GLU A 39 -10.92 10.69 -17.68
CA GLU A 39 -11.35 12.03 -17.25
C GLU A 39 -10.46 12.61 -16.14
N ASP A 40 -9.56 11.80 -15.56
CA ASP A 40 -8.66 12.25 -14.49
C ASP A 40 -7.46 13.00 -15.09
N SER A 41 -7.44 14.33 -14.95
CA SER A 41 -6.22 15.09 -15.23
C SER A 41 -5.15 14.76 -14.18
N ASP A 42 -3.87 14.83 -14.56
CA ASP A 42 -2.75 14.62 -13.62
C ASP A 42 -2.69 15.68 -12.52
N GLU A 43 -3.44 16.78 -12.65
CA GLU A 43 -3.48 17.90 -11.71
C GLU A 43 -4.56 17.76 -10.64
N GLN A 44 -5.51 16.84 -10.80
CA GLN A 44 -6.61 16.68 -9.85
C GLN A 44 -6.25 15.66 -8.77
N GLU A 45 -6.14 16.14 -7.53
CA GLU A 45 -5.90 15.28 -6.37
C GLU A 45 -7.15 14.43 -6.07
N ILE A 46 -7.01 13.10 -6.22
CA ILE A 46 -8.12 12.15 -6.03
C ILE A 46 -8.14 11.62 -4.60
N CYS A 47 -9.34 11.48 -4.04
CA CYS A 47 -9.57 10.81 -2.76
C CYS A 47 -10.42 9.54 -2.97
N PHE A 48 -9.93 8.40 -2.47
CA PHE A 48 -10.66 7.14 -2.55
C PHE A 48 -11.53 6.91 -1.31
N ALA A 49 -12.69 6.31 -1.50
CA ALA A 49 -13.68 6.03 -0.46
C ALA A 49 -13.35 4.81 0.42
N PHE A 50 -12.09 4.54 0.76
CA PHE A 50 -11.71 3.41 1.63
C PHE A 50 -11.83 3.73 3.13
N ASN A 51 -12.86 4.46 3.53
CA ASN A 51 -12.98 4.99 4.89
C ASN A 51 -13.12 3.89 5.96
N GLN A 52 -13.70 2.75 5.61
CA GLN A 52 -13.91 1.61 6.51
C GLN A 52 -12.83 0.52 6.36
N LEU A 53 -11.88 0.69 5.45
CA LEU A 53 -10.85 -0.32 5.20
C LEU A 53 -9.95 -0.44 6.43
N SER A 54 -10.08 -1.56 7.15
CA SER A 54 -9.35 -1.85 8.37
C SER A 54 -8.20 -2.84 8.15
N PHE A 55 -8.30 -3.64 7.08
CA PHE A 55 -7.37 -4.72 6.77
C PHE A 55 -7.01 -4.73 5.29
N LEU A 56 -5.70 -4.71 5.00
CA LEU A 56 -5.15 -4.91 3.67
C LEU A 56 -4.11 -6.03 3.71
N ARG A 57 -4.30 -7.01 2.83
CA ARG A 57 -3.30 -8.05 2.55
C ARG A 57 -2.93 -8.05 1.08
N LEU A 58 -1.63 -7.87 0.82
CA LEU A 58 -1.01 -8.04 -0.50
C LEU A 58 0.01 -9.17 -0.41
N TRP A 59 -0.23 -10.24 -1.16
CA TRP A 59 0.60 -11.44 -1.10
C TRP A 59 1.04 -11.90 -2.48
N TYR A 60 2.35 -11.93 -2.70
CA TYR A 60 2.99 -12.42 -3.91
C TYR A 60 2.43 -11.72 -5.16
N LEU A 61 2.66 -10.41 -5.25
CA LEU A 61 2.27 -9.54 -6.37
C LEU A 61 3.55 -8.95 -6.98
N PRO A 62 4.31 -9.74 -7.77
CA PRO A 62 5.63 -9.34 -8.23
C PRO A 62 5.63 -8.17 -9.23
N ASN A 63 4.49 -7.90 -9.87
CA ASN A 63 4.33 -6.82 -10.84
C ASN A 63 3.77 -5.54 -10.24
N LEU A 64 3.29 -5.55 -9.00
CA LEU A 64 2.59 -4.42 -8.41
C LEU A 64 3.57 -3.27 -8.14
N THR A 65 3.36 -2.12 -8.75
CA THR A 65 4.23 -0.94 -8.62
C THR A 65 3.59 0.17 -7.80
N CYS A 66 2.26 0.33 -7.86
CA CYS A 66 1.55 1.39 -7.17
C CYS A 66 0.12 1.01 -6.78
N PHE A 67 -0.50 1.81 -5.91
CA PHE A 67 -1.94 1.70 -5.63
C PHE A 67 -2.78 2.27 -6.78
N TYR A 68 -2.38 3.47 -7.22
CA TYR A 68 -3.00 4.27 -8.25
C TYR A 68 -1.90 5.08 -8.95
N PRO A 69 -1.88 5.15 -10.29
CA PRO A 69 -0.78 5.76 -11.04
C PRO A 69 -0.80 7.29 -11.05
N GLY A 70 -1.91 7.93 -10.65
CA GLY A 70 -2.01 9.40 -10.53
C GLY A 70 -1.79 9.93 -9.11
N MET A 71 -1.79 11.25 -8.97
CA MET A 71 -1.76 11.90 -7.65
C MET A 71 -3.03 11.57 -6.86
N HIS A 72 -2.86 11.10 -5.63
CA HIS A 72 -3.96 10.75 -4.76
C HIS A 72 -3.63 11.04 -3.30
N ARG A 73 -4.66 11.38 -2.52
CA ARG A 73 -4.62 11.35 -1.06
C ARG A 73 -5.44 10.18 -0.58
N THR A 74 -4.77 9.22 0.04
CA THR A 74 -5.41 8.15 0.80
C THR A 74 -5.39 8.51 2.28
N THR A 75 -6.58 8.71 2.84
CA THR A 75 -6.76 8.67 4.30
C THR A 75 -7.62 7.47 4.61
N TRP A 76 -7.09 6.49 5.34
CA TRP A 76 -7.83 5.28 5.69
C TRP A 76 -8.07 5.27 7.20
N PRO A 77 -9.01 6.07 7.72
CA PRO A 77 -9.12 6.32 9.17
C PRO A 77 -9.39 5.07 10.00
N ALA A 78 -9.99 4.02 9.42
CA ALA A 78 -10.23 2.74 10.09
C ALA A 78 -9.04 1.75 10.00
N PHE A 79 -7.95 2.10 9.31
CA PHE A 79 -6.90 1.17 8.94
C PHE A 79 -6.03 0.76 10.12
N LYS A 80 -5.96 -0.55 10.36
CA LYS A 80 -5.30 -1.15 11.52
C LYS A 80 -4.29 -2.22 11.16
N GLN A 81 -4.46 -2.90 10.04
CA GLN A 81 -3.70 -4.10 9.74
C GLN A 81 -3.20 -4.09 8.29
N LEU A 82 -1.87 -4.08 8.15
CA LEU A 82 -1.19 -4.18 6.87
C LEU A 82 -0.35 -5.46 6.81
N LYS A 83 -0.63 -6.32 5.84
CA LYS A 83 0.13 -7.56 5.61
C LYS A 83 0.64 -7.58 4.18
N ILE A 84 1.92 -7.36 4.00
CA ILE A 84 2.58 -7.40 2.69
C ILE A 84 3.69 -8.45 2.69
N SER A 85 3.78 -9.24 1.63
CA SER A 85 4.91 -10.13 1.37
C SER A 85 4.98 -10.51 -0.11
N GLY A 86 6.20 -10.59 -0.67
CA GLY A 86 6.39 -10.92 -2.09
C GLY A 86 5.88 -9.84 -3.04
N CYS A 87 5.98 -8.56 -2.67
CA CYS A 87 5.58 -7.40 -3.46
C CYS A 87 6.78 -6.46 -3.62
N GLY A 88 7.85 -6.91 -4.29
CA GLY A 88 9.15 -6.22 -4.29
C GLY A 88 9.22 -4.91 -5.09
N ARG A 89 8.21 -4.61 -5.93
CA ARG A 89 8.22 -3.43 -6.80
C ARG A 89 7.44 -2.23 -6.27
N ILE A 90 6.53 -2.44 -5.32
CA ILE A 90 5.74 -1.35 -4.71
C ILE A 90 6.50 -0.77 -3.52
N LYS A 91 6.54 0.55 -3.43
CA LYS A 91 7.01 1.25 -2.22
C LYS A 91 5.84 1.42 -1.26
N ILE A 92 5.96 0.79 -0.09
CA ILE A 92 4.87 0.73 0.88
C ILE A 92 4.78 2.06 1.65
N PHE A 93 5.91 2.52 2.18
CA PHE A 93 6.00 3.73 2.98
C PHE A 93 6.86 4.78 2.29
N GLY A 94 6.48 6.04 2.46
CA GLY A 94 7.27 7.21 2.09
C GLY A 94 7.01 8.38 3.03
N HIS A 95 7.78 9.45 2.85
CA HIS A 95 7.59 10.73 3.55
C HIS A 95 6.87 11.72 2.64
N GLU A 96 6.21 12.73 3.24
CA GLU A 96 5.53 13.79 2.47
C GLU A 96 6.47 14.53 1.50
N GLU A 97 7.74 14.69 1.86
CA GLU A 97 8.76 15.40 1.07
C GLU A 97 9.66 14.47 0.24
N SER A 98 9.36 13.17 0.22
CA SER A 98 10.24 12.20 -0.43
C SER A 98 10.16 12.32 -1.96
N GLU A 99 11.30 12.27 -2.64
CA GLU A 99 11.40 12.15 -4.11
C GLU A 99 10.85 10.81 -4.65
N ILE A 100 10.33 9.94 -3.77
CA ILE A 100 9.78 8.63 -4.13
C ILE A 100 8.46 8.85 -4.89
N PRO A 101 8.35 8.38 -6.14
CA PRO A 101 7.09 8.43 -6.88
C PRO A 101 6.06 7.52 -6.20
N HIS A 102 4.97 8.12 -5.71
CA HIS A 102 3.71 7.45 -5.30
C HIS A 102 3.86 6.30 -4.28
N PRO A 103 4.36 6.56 -3.05
CA PRO A 103 4.30 5.55 -1.98
C PRO A 103 2.84 5.20 -1.67
N LEU A 104 2.60 3.94 -1.28
CA LEU A 104 1.26 3.50 -0.89
C LEU A 104 0.73 4.28 0.34
N PHE A 105 1.61 4.57 1.31
CA PHE A 105 1.30 5.30 2.53
C PHE A 105 2.35 6.35 2.87
N VAL A 106 1.87 7.51 3.34
CA VAL A 106 2.67 8.47 4.11
C VAL A 106 2.82 7.93 5.53
N ILE A 107 4.05 7.68 5.94
CA ILE A 107 4.33 6.94 7.18
C ILE A 107 3.79 7.69 8.41
N GLU A 108 3.94 9.01 8.46
CA GLU A 108 3.52 9.88 9.57
C GLU A 108 2.01 9.87 9.77
N LYS A 109 1.26 9.63 8.69
CA LYS A 109 -0.21 9.62 8.71
C LYS A 109 -0.78 8.26 9.07
N VAL A 110 -0.11 7.18 8.65
CA VAL A 110 -0.69 5.82 8.73
C VAL A 110 -0.15 5.02 9.90
N MET A 111 1.13 5.17 10.25
CA MET A 111 1.73 4.40 11.34
C MET A 111 1.06 4.62 12.71
N PRO A 112 0.66 5.84 13.10
CA PRO A 112 0.03 6.07 14.40
C PRO A 112 -1.30 5.35 14.62
N GLN A 113 -1.92 4.75 13.61
CA GLN A 113 -3.17 4.01 13.74
C GLN A 113 -3.03 2.50 13.47
N LEU A 114 -1.88 2.05 12.98
CA LEU A 114 -1.62 0.64 12.74
C LEU A 114 -1.42 -0.13 14.05
N GLU A 115 -2.01 -1.31 14.11
CA GLU A 115 -1.85 -2.27 15.20
C GLU A 115 -1.06 -3.51 14.75
N GLU A 116 -1.16 -3.89 13.48
CA GLU A 116 -0.39 -4.98 12.86
C GLU A 116 0.26 -4.51 11.55
N VAL A 117 1.57 -4.72 11.41
CA VAL A 117 2.32 -4.36 10.20
C VAL A 117 3.31 -5.45 9.81
N SER A 118 3.39 -5.72 8.50
CA SER A 118 4.48 -6.49 7.91
C SER A 118 5.44 -5.56 7.19
N PHE A 119 6.74 -5.66 7.51
CA PHE A 119 7.80 -5.00 6.75
C PHE A 119 8.53 -5.98 5.84
N SER A 120 8.90 -5.48 4.67
CA SER A 120 9.80 -6.16 3.74
C SER A 120 11.26 -5.83 4.07
N ARG A 121 12.20 -6.46 3.36
CA ARG A 121 13.65 -6.20 3.52
C ARG A 121 13.99 -4.72 3.33
N ASP A 122 13.40 -4.06 2.34
CA ASP A 122 13.66 -2.66 2.02
C ASP A 122 13.22 -1.74 3.16
N ASP A 123 12.03 -1.99 3.72
CA ASP A 123 11.50 -1.17 4.82
C ASP A 123 12.30 -1.36 6.11
N ILE A 124 12.80 -2.59 6.36
CA ILE A 124 13.63 -2.89 7.53
C ILE A 124 14.94 -2.11 7.49
N ALA A 125 15.57 -1.97 6.31
CA ALA A 125 16.78 -1.17 6.17
C ALA A 125 16.52 0.30 6.57
N MET A 126 15.39 0.86 6.13
CA MET A 126 15.01 2.23 6.51
C MET A 126 14.78 2.39 8.02
N ILE A 127 14.18 1.39 8.67
CA ILE A 127 14.01 1.36 10.13
C ILE A 127 15.36 1.26 10.84
N SER A 128 16.24 0.35 10.42
CA SER A 128 17.55 0.14 11.06
C SER A 128 18.51 1.32 10.89
N ASP A 129 18.36 2.07 9.80
CA ASP A 129 19.13 3.29 9.52
C ASP A 129 18.66 4.49 10.38
N GLY A 130 17.62 4.32 11.20
CA GLY A 130 17.09 5.37 12.07
C GLY A 130 16.35 6.47 11.30
N LYS A 131 15.85 6.18 10.10
CA LYS A 131 15.13 7.17 9.27
C LYS A 131 13.73 7.51 9.79
N TYR A 132 13.22 6.74 10.75
CA TYR A 132 11.88 6.92 11.31
C TYR A 132 11.93 7.24 12.79
N GLU A 133 11.06 8.16 13.21
CA GLU A 133 10.86 8.44 14.62
C GLU A 133 10.20 7.25 15.34
N ALA A 134 10.67 6.95 16.55
CA ALA A 134 10.16 5.81 17.32
C ALA A 134 8.69 5.95 17.73
N ASN A 135 8.20 7.18 17.89
CA ASN A 135 6.81 7.50 18.23
C ASN A 135 5.81 6.99 17.18
N LEU A 136 6.23 6.83 15.90
CA LEU A 136 5.38 6.32 14.83
C LEU A 136 4.91 4.90 15.11
N PHE A 137 5.69 4.11 15.84
CA PHE A 137 5.44 2.69 16.08
C PHE A 137 4.70 2.42 17.41
N CYS A 138 4.27 3.46 18.13
CA CYS A 138 3.74 3.31 19.50
C CYS A 138 2.47 2.45 19.62
N ASN A 139 1.68 2.36 18.55
CA ASN A 139 0.44 1.58 18.52
C ASN A 139 0.60 0.16 17.93
N ILE A 140 1.80 -0.18 17.44
CA ILE A 140 2.08 -1.50 16.88
C ILE A 140 2.05 -2.55 17.98
N LYS A 141 1.09 -3.48 17.87
CA LYS A 141 0.93 -4.64 18.75
C LYS A 141 1.57 -5.89 18.15
N LEU A 142 1.61 -5.98 16.83
CA LEU A 142 2.22 -7.09 16.12
C LEU A 142 3.08 -6.60 14.95
N LEU A 143 4.36 -6.93 15.01
CA LEU A 143 5.34 -6.65 13.98
C LEU A 143 5.72 -7.96 13.28
N ARG A 144 5.58 -8.02 11.95
CA ARG A 144 6.07 -9.14 11.15
C ARG A 144 7.21 -8.68 10.26
N ILE A 145 8.31 -9.42 10.31
CA ILE A 145 9.41 -9.29 9.37
C ILE A 145 9.25 -10.40 8.34
N SER A 146 9.15 -10.02 7.06
CA SER A 146 9.11 -10.97 5.97
C SER A 146 10.35 -10.81 5.09
N GLY A 147 11.10 -11.88 4.92
CA GLY A 147 12.20 -11.96 3.98
C GLY A 147 11.67 -12.37 2.61
N TYR A 148 12.02 -11.63 1.57
CA TYR A 148 11.88 -12.10 0.20
C TYR A 148 13.26 -12.59 -0.26
N SER A 149 13.44 -13.91 -0.33
CA SER A 149 14.51 -14.51 -1.11
C SER A 149 14.00 -14.64 -2.53
N ASP A 150 14.42 -13.75 -3.42
CA ASP A 150 14.35 -14.02 -4.85
C ASP A 150 15.40 -15.11 -5.12
N GLU A 151 15.06 -16.36 -4.85
CA GLU A 151 15.77 -17.49 -5.46
C GLU A 151 15.22 -17.62 -6.88
N SER A 152 15.59 -16.65 -7.74
CA SER A 152 15.65 -16.94 -9.16
C SER A 152 16.91 -17.77 -9.38
N ALA A 153 16.76 -19.07 -9.13
CA ALA A 153 17.56 -20.13 -9.77
C ALA A 153 17.03 -20.37 -11.20
#